data_AF-A0A382MVX1-F1
#
_entry.id   AF-A0A382MVX1-F1
#
_cell.length_a   1.000
_cell.length_b   1.000
_cell.length_c   1.000
_cell.angle_alpha   90.00
_cell.angle_beta   90.00
_cell.angle_gamma   90.00
#
_symmetry.space_group_name_H-M   'P 1'
#
loop_
_entity.id
_entity.type
_entity.pdbx_description
1 polymer ?
#
loop_
_entity_poly.entity_id
_entity_poly.type
_entity_poly.pdbx_seq_one_letter_code
_entity_poly.pdbx_strand_id
1 'polypeptide(L)'
;PTPAPTPTPAPTPTPPPVQTSCPNDGGDIEMLSAGDLAFMRGLTDTKARFFPSKIFGDGTTKLVINKAINNPVTLYDDGTHGDDSAGDGLFSRACLTMSDLSLEYDQFDGLAASYDTRGGFLHIVNPSLRGTIEHQDFGEGLVGTDHALFVALEEPDYDLVRKGKVPIGPQRCESCAVVLEEFGDVFDHLFIVPDESTGGPGYYRVSDNIQGILTYGDMICRTGMWGGTWDDPEDYVYEGVEFGCSGKFLDGNDYQRLKGIVWAPSPSLSGLNHEMGHWMGMGPSKADFPGSGVSWNSEDRMHIDSNSTVESPMSGPFWDPKRGWPHSVKLKQGDALKEVQIRSNGNGTFKMVPRSSDQEIFDDILLYMMGFLPADKAQ
;
A
#
# COMPACT_ATOMS: atom_id res chain seq x y z
N PRO A 1 -33.57 27.50 63.65
CA PRO A 1 -33.33 26.90 62.31
C PRO A 1 -32.01 26.14 62.31
N THR A 2 -32.09 24.82 62.46
CA THR A 2 -30.92 23.93 62.40
C THR A 2 -30.55 23.69 60.93
N PRO A 3 -29.28 23.78 60.52
CA PRO A 3 -28.89 23.54 59.13
C PRO A 3 -29.15 22.08 58.78
N ALA A 4 -29.80 21.84 57.63
CA ALA A 4 -29.93 20.50 57.08
C ALA A 4 -28.52 19.99 56.70
N PRO A 5 -28.19 18.73 57.02
CA PRO A 5 -26.90 18.17 56.65
C PRO A 5 -26.78 18.08 55.13
N THR A 6 -25.66 18.58 54.61
CA THR A 6 -25.28 18.44 53.21
C THR A 6 -25.20 16.94 52.87
N PRO A 7 -25.87 16.46 51.81
CA PRO A 7 -25.79 15.06 51.42
C PRO A 7 -24.33 14.73 51.07
N THR A 8 -23.83 13.67 51.69
CA THR A 8 -22.52 13.09 51.36
C THR A 8 -22.51 12.74 49.88
N PRO A 9 -21.48 13.16 49.10
CA PRO A 9 -21.34 12.74 47.71
C PRO A 9 -21.40 11.22 47.66
N ALA A 10 -22.26 10.67 46.80
CA ALA A 10 -22.25 9.24 46.54
C ALA A 10 -20.83 8.85 46.09
N PRO A 11 -20.26 7.76 46.61
CA PRO A 11 -18.95 7.30 46.17
C PRO A 11 -18.99 7.12 44.65
N THR A 12 -18.04 7.72 43.95
CA THR A 12 -17.84 7.47 42.53
C THR A 12 -17.68 5.96 42.36
N PRO A 13 -18.51 5.30 41.55
CA PRO A 13 -18.40 3.86 41.35
C PRO A 13 -16.99 3.55 40.88
N THR A 14 -16.33 2.61 41.56
CA THR A 14 -15.05 2.07 41.11
C THR A 14 -15.28 1.45 39.73
N PRO A 15 -14.48 1.82 38.71
CA PRO A 15 -14.59 1.21 37.40
C PRO A 15 -14.50 -0.32 37.53
N PRO A 16 -15.28 -1.08 36.75
CA PRO A 16 -15.09 -2.53 36.70
C PRO A 16 -13.63 -2.86 36.33
N PRO A 17 -13.08 -3.97 36.83
CA PRO A 17 -11.75 -4.41 36.43
C PRO A 17 -11.72 -4.69 34.93
N VAL A 18 -10.64 -4.29 34.27
CA VAL A 18 -10.43 -4.49 32.83
C VAL A 18 -10.51 -5.97 32.50
N GLN A 19 -11.28 -6.30 31.47
CA GLN A 19 -11.37 -7.66 30.96
C GLN A 19 -10.11 -8.01 30.16
N THR A 20 -9.36 -9.01 30.62
CA THR A 20 -8.09 -9.41 29.98
C THR A 20 -8.16 -10.73 29.22
N SER A 21 -9.29 -11.43 29.25
CA SER A 21 -9.46 -12.70 28.54
C SER A 21 -10.88 -12.89 28.01
N CYS A 22 -10.99 -13.73 26.98
CA CYS A 22 -12.25 -14.05 26.33
C CYS A 22 -13.07 -15.04 27.16
N PRO A 23 -14.37 -14.77 27.41
CA PRO A 23 -15.15 -15.57 28.36
C PRO A 23 -15.41 -17.02 27.89
N ASN A 24 -15.33 -17.26 26.58
CA ASN A 24 -15.77 -18.50 25.96
C ASN A 24 -14.65 -19.54 25.80
N ASP A 25 -13.41 -19.10 25.54
CA ASP A 25 -12.25 -19.95 25.26
C ASP A 25 -11.04 -19.65 26.16
N GLY A 26 -11.10 -18.58 26.96
CA GLY A 26 -10.01 -18.15 27.82
C GLY A 26 -8.83 -17.53 27.07
N GLY A 27 -8.98 -17.20 25.78
CA GLY A 27 -7.93 -16.54 25.00
C GLY A 27 -7.61 -15.15 25.55
N ASP A 28 -6.33 -14.79 25.60
CA ASP A 28 -5.92 -13.49 26.12
C ASP A 28 -6.33 -12.37 25.15
N ILE A 29 -6.88 -11.28 25.72
CA ILE A 29 -7.19 -10.07 24.97
C ILE A 29 -5.93 -9.21 24.94
N GLU A 30 -5.44 -8.93 23.74
CA GLU A 30 -4.27 -8.06 23.57
C GLU A 30 -4.59 -6.63 23.99
N MET A 31 -3.81 -6.09 24.92
CA MET A 31 -3.89 -4.68 25.34
C MET A 31 -3.11 -3.81 24.35
N LEU A 32 -3.63 -2.64 24.02
CA LEU A 32 -2.94 -1.68 23.16
C LEU A 32 -1.66 -1.22 23.83
N SER A 33 -0.57 -1.21 23.07
CA SER A 33 0.68 -0.60 23.55
C SER A 33 0.50 0.91 23.72
N ALA A 34 1.44 1.55 24.44
CA ALA A 34 1.47 3.01 24.54
C ALA A 34 1.56 3.69 23.16
N GLY A 35 2.27 3.06 22.21
CA GLY A 35 2.35 3.51 20.81
C GLY A 35 0.99 3.41 20.11
N ASP A 36 0.32 2.27 20.21
CA ASP A 36 -1.02 2.06 19.63
C ASP A 36 -2.04 3.06 20.18
N LEU A 37 -2.03 3.28 21.50
CA LEU A 37 -2.92 4.25 22.15
C LEU A 37 -2.65 5.67 21.65
N ALA A 38 -1.39 6.09 21.58
CA ALA A 38 -1.01 7.41 21.09
C ALA A 38 -1.41 7.59 19.62
N PHE A 39 -1.20 6.57 18.81
CA PHE A 39 -1.57 6.55 17.41
C PHE A 39 -3.09 6.64 17.21
N MET A 40 -3.87 5.78 17.88
CA MET A 40 -5.34 5.77 17.79
C MET A 40 -5.93 7.11 18.22
N ARG A 41 -5.40 7.74 19.28
CA ARG A 41 -5.83 9.07 19.74
C ARG A 41 -5.42 10.20 18.79
N GLY A 42 -4.34 10.01 18.04
CA GLY A 42 -3.87 10.97 17.03
C GLY A 42 -4.69 10.97 15.74
N LEU A 43 -5.49 9.92 15.50
CA LEU A 43 -6.38 9.86 14.34
C LEU A 43 -7.46 10.94 14.46
N THR A 44 -7.65 11.70 13.38
CA THR A 44 -8.71 12.72 13.27
C THR A 44 -9.93 12.20 12.51
N ASP A 45 -9.82 11.01 11.91
CA ASP A 45 -10.90 10.34 11.21
C ASP A 45 -11.60 9.31 12.12
N THR A 46 -12.53 8.54 11.55
CA THR A 46 -13.33 7.52 12.25
C THR A 46 -12.88 6.10 11.88
N LYS A 47 -11.62 5.94 11.46
CA LYS A 47 -11.15 4.65 10.99
C LYS A 47 -11.12 3.65 12.13
N ALA A 48 -11.66 2.47 11.86
CA ALA A 48 -11.59 1.36 12.79
C ALA A 48 -10.25 0.63 12.63
N ARG A 49 -9.83 -0.08 13.68
CA ARG A 49 -8.66 -0.98 13.63
C ARG A 49 -8.93 -2.26 14.39
N PHE A 50 -8.30 -3.34 13.92
CA PHE A 50 -8.36 -4.64 14.53
C PHE A 50 -7.01 -4.99 15.14
N PHE A 51 -7.03 -5.52 16.36
CA PHE A 51 -5.86 -5.93 17.12
C PHE A 51 -6.04 -7.40 17.54
N PRO A 52 -5.24 -8.34 16.98
CA PRO A 52 -4.45 -8.16 15.76
C PRO A 52 -5.34 -8.06 14.52
N SER A 53 -4.81 -7.51 13.43
CA SER A 53 -5.50 -7.38 12.13
C SER A 53 -5.49 -8.66 11.29
N LYS A 54 -4.80 -9.70 11.76
CA LYS A 54 -4.72 -11.03 11.15
C LYS A 54 -4.84 -12.11 12.22
N ILE A 55 -5.74 -13.08 12.03
CA ILE A 55 -5.98 -14.19 12.98
C ILE A 55 -6.24 -15.52 12.27
N PHE A 56 -6.24 -16.62 13.04
CA PHE A 56 -6.58 -17.96 12.57
C PHE A 56 -8.00 -18.38 12.98
N GLY A 57 -8.99 -17.50 12.75
CA GLY A 57 -10.41 -17.79 13.04
C GLY A 57 -10.74 -18.07 14.51
N ASP A 58 -9.78 -17.98 15.41
CA ASP A 58 -9.83 -18.38 16.82
C ASP A 58 -10.17 -17.24 17.78
N GLY A 59 -10.85 -16.20 17.29
CA GLY A 59 -11.81 -15.45 18.10
C GLY A 59 -11.31 -14.46 19.15
N THR A 60 -10.04 -14.07 19.19
CA THR A 60 -9.53 -13.12 20.20
C THR A 60 -9.39 -11.67 19.72
N THR A 61 -9.81 -11.36 18.49
CA THR A 61 -9.63 -10.03 17.91
C THR A 61 -10.42 -8.96 18.65
N LYS A 62 -9.76 -7.82 18.86
CA LYS A 62 -10.32 -6.57 19.34
C LYS A 62 -10.50 -5.56 18.22
N LEU A 63 -11.71 -5.02 18.08
CA LEU A 63 -11.99 -3.85 17.25
C LEU A 63 -11.89 -2.59 18.11
N VAL A 64 -11.20 -1.55 17.63
CA VAL A 64 -11.02 -0.27 18.33
C VAL A 64 -11.30 0.91 17.38
N ILE A 65 -11.98 1.94 17.89
CA ILE A 65 -12.30 3.19 17.17
C ILE A 65 -12.13 4.37 18.12
N ASN A 66 -11.61 5.49 17.64
CA ASN A 66 -11.41 6.74 18.40
C ASN A 66 -12.66 7.65 18.50
N LYS A 67 -13.86 7.13 18.20
CA LYS A 67 -15.12 7.90 18.22
C LYS A 67 -16.34 7.00 18.34
N ALA A 68 -17.29 7.38 19.21
CA ALA A 68 -18.60 6.75 19.31
C ALA A 68 -19.39 6.91 18.01
N ILE A 69 -19.55 5.81 17.27
CA ILE A 69 -20.33 5.76 16.03
C ILE A 69 -21.16 4.47 15.97
N ASN A 70 -22.21 4.49 15.16
CA ASN A 70 -22.95 3.26 14.84
C ASN A 70 -22.04 2.32 14.04
N ASN A 71 -21.80 1.14 14.60
CA ASN A 71 -21.00 0.06 14.03
C ASN A 71 -21.85 -1.23 14.07
N PRO A 72 -21.68 -2.18 13.12
CA PRO A 72 -22.32 -3.49 13.17
C PRO A 72 -22.21 -4.20 14.52
N VAL A 73 -21.11 -3.98 15.24
CA VAL A 73 -20.93 -4.46 16.62
C VAL A 73 -20.98 -3.29 17.60
N THR A 74 -21.64 -3.50 18.75
CA THR A 74 -21.64 -2.52 19.84
C THR A 74 -20.23 -2.37 20.41
N LEU A 75 -19.77 -1.13 20.59
CA LEU A 75 -18.45 -0.78 21.14
C LEU A 75 -18.60 -0.06 22.49
N TYR A 76 -17.60 -0.17 23.35
CA TYR A 76 -17.62 0.27 24.74
C TYR A 76 -16.35 1.08 25.09
N ASP A 77 -16.50 2.10 25.93
CA ASP A 77 -15.44 2.95 26.52
C ASP A 77 -15.68 3.01 28.05
N ASP A 78 -15.86 1.83 28.65
CA ASP A 78 -16.29 1.64 30.04
C ASP A 78 -15.39 0.70 30.86
N GLY A 79 -14.22 0.33 30.31
CA GLY A 79 -13.27 -0.61 30.88
C GLY A 79 -13.70 -2.08 30.78
N THR A 80 -14.73 -2.39 29.99
CA THR A 80 -15.22 -3.75 29.78
C THR A 80 -15.22 -4.12 28.30
N HIS A 81 -15.54 -5.38 27.96
CA HIS A 81 -15.60 -5.87 26.57
C HIS A 81 -14.29 -5.67 25.79
N GLY A 82 -13.14 -5.70 26.48
CA GLY A 82 -11.83 -5.47 25.88
C GLY A 82 -11.41 -4.00 25.79
N ASP A 83 -12.13 -3.10 26.47
CA ASP A 83 -11.72 -1.70 26.62
C ASP A 83 -10.59 -1.54 27.64
N ASP A 84 -9.51 -0.91 27.19
CA ASP A 84 -8.25 -0.84 27.93
C ASP A 84 -8.32 0.19 29.06
N SER A 85 -9.17 1.21 28.93
CA SER A 85 -9.33 2.27 29.94
C SER A 85 -10.64 3.04 29.77
N ALA A 86 -11.54 2.89 30.74
CA ALA A 86 -12.83 3.59 30.76
C ALA A 86 -12.73 5.13 30.62
N GLY A 87 -13.52 5.70 29.71
CA GLY A 87 -13.69 7.13 29.50
C GLY A 87 -12.50 7.80 28.81
N ASP A 88 -11.68 7.06 28.08
CA ASP A 88 -10.49 7.58 27.41
C ASP A 88 -10.76 8.03 25.95
N GLY A 89 -12.00 7.83 25.48
CA GLY A 89 -12.46 8.20 24.15
C GLY A 89 -12.14 7.17 23.07
N LEU A 90 -11.54 6.03 23.42
CA LEU A 90 -11.38 4.87 22.56
C LEU A 90 -12.50 3.87 22.86
N PHE A 91 -13.25 3.50 21.84
CA PHE A 91 -14.36 2.56 21.92
C PHE A 91 -13.91 1.23 21.35
N SER A 92 -14.12 0.15 22.08
CA SER A 92 -13.65 -1.16 21.65
C SER A 92 -14.64 -2.30 21.90
N ARG A 93 -14.39 -3.43 21.20
CA ARG A 93 -14.99 -4.72 21.48
C ARG A 93 -14.01 -5.83 21.12
N ALA A 94 -13.62 -6.61 22.12
CA ALA A 94 -12.81 -7.82 21.99
C ALA A 94 -13.65 -9.09 21.84
N CYS A 95 -12.94 -10.20 21.62
CA CYS A 95 -13.51 -11.54 21.47
C CYS A 95 -14.49 -11.65 20.30
N LEU A 96 -14.20 -10.92 19.22
CA LEU A 96 -15.00 -10.94 18.02
C LEU A 96 -14.83 -12.28 17.30
N THR A 97 -15.96 -12.93 17.04
CA THR A 97 -16.02 -14.15 16.24
C THR A 97 -16.46 -13.85 14.81
N MET A 98 -16.25 -14.81 13.90
CA MET A 98 -16.81 -14.71 12.54
C MET A 98 -18.32 -14.52 12.55
N SER A 99 -19.03 -15.15 13.49
CA SER A 99 -20.48 -15.01 13.66
C SER A 99 -20.89 -13.58 14.05
N ASP A 100 -20.15 -12.92 14.94
CA ASP A 100 -20.41 -11.51 15.31
C ASP A 100 -20.32 -10.58 14.11
N LEU A 101 -19.46 -10.92 13.15
CA LEU A 101 -19.20 -10.17 11.93
C LEU A 101 -20.01 -10.66 10.73
N SER A 102 -20.84 -11.70 10.91
CA SER A 102 -21.60 -12.36 9.83
C SER A 102 -20.71 -12.81 8.65
N LEU A 103 -19.56 -13.40 8.97
CA LEU A 103 -18.56 -13.87 8.00
C LEU A 103 -18.59 -15.38 7.84
N GLU A 104 -18.24 -15.84 6.65
CA GLU A 104 -17.92 -17.22 6.32
C GLU A 104 -16.58 -17.24 5.56
N TYR A 105 -15.91 -18.39 5.51
CA TYR A 105 -14.73 -18.54 4.65
C TYR A 105 -15.15 -18.61 3.19
N ASP A 106 -15.05 -17.49 2.49
CA ASP A 106 -15.48 -17.31 1.10
C ASP A 106 -14.32 -16.94 0.15
N GLN A 107 -13.11 -16.77 0.67
CA GLN A 107 -11.91 -16.47 -0.11
C GLN A 107 -10.98 -17.67 -0.19
N PHE A 108 -10.16 -17.70 -1.25
CA PHE A 108 -9.13 -18.71 -1.49
C PHE A 108 -9.66 -20.14 -1.30
N ASP A 109 -10.75 -20.47 -1.99
CA ASP A 109 -11.41 -21.78 -1.91
C ASP A 109 -11.82 -22.20 -0.48
N GLY A 110 -12.29 -21.23 0.31
CA GLY A 110 -12.78 -21.46 1.68
C GLY A 110 -11.67 -21.55 2.74
N LEU A 111 -10.49 -21.02 2.41
CA LEU A 111 -9.34 -21.01 3.32
C LEU A 111 -9.14 -19.66 4.02
N ALA A 112 -9.82 -18.60 3.57
CA ALA A 112 -9.75 -17.30 4.23
C ALA A 112 -11.07 -16.53 4.15
N ALA A 113 -11.15 -15.49 4.98
CA ALA A 113 -12.19 -14.48 4.96
C ALA A 113 -11.55 -13.11 5.22
N SER A 114 -12.20 -12.04 4.78
CA SER A 114 -11.80 -10.68 5.09
C SER A 114 -12.99 -9.85 5.53
N TYR A 115 -12.77 -8.91 6.44
CA TYR A 115 -13.77 -7.95 6.85
C TYR A 115 -13.18 -6.55 6.83
N ASP A 116 -13.89 -5.63 6.19
CA ASP A 116 -13.60 -4.19 6.20
C ASP A 116 -14.77 -3.48 6.87
N THR A 117 -14.46 -2.67 7.87
CA THR A 117 -15.39 -1.67 8.37
C THR A 117 -14.66 -0.36 8.63
N ARG A 118 -15.19 0.74 8.08
CA ARG A 118 -14.64 2.09 8.26
C ARG A 118 -13.13 2.15 7.92
N GLY A 119 -12.65 1.37 6.96
CA GLY A 119 -11.23 1.37 6.57
C GLY A 119 -10.31 0.60 7.53
N GLY A 120 -10.87 -0.08 8.52
CA GLY A 120 -10.17 -1.10 9.31
C GLY A 120 -10.35 -2.45 8.65
N PHE A 121 -9.25 -3.18 8.48
CA PHE A 121 -9.24 -4.49 7.82
C PHE A 121 -8.89 -5.60 8.81
N LEU A 122 -9.67 -6.68 8.77
CA LEU A 122 -9.40 -7.94 9.47
C LEU A 122 -9.27 -9.06 8.44
N HIS A 123 -8.15 -9.76 8.45
CA HIS A 123 -7.94 -10.98 7.67
C HIS A 123 -8.01 -12.20 8.58
N ILE A 124 -8.78 -13.20 8.16
CA ILE A 124 -9.03 -14.40 8.93
C ILE A 124 -8.61 -15.59 8.08
N VAL A 125 -7.62 -16.33 8.54
CA VAL A 125 -7.14 -17.56 7.90
C VAL A 125 -7.78 -18.75 8.59
N ASN A 126 -8.17 -19.76 7.83
CA ASN A 126 -8.73 -20.97 8.39
C ASN A 126 -7.74 -21.64 9.36
N PRO A 127 -8.10 -21.92 10.62
CA PRO A 127 -7.19 -22.49 11.62
C PRO A 127 -6.58 -23.83 11.22
N SER A 128 -7.20 -24.56 10.28
CA SER A 128 -6.61 -25.78 9.70
C SER A 128 -5.28 -25.57 8.99
N LEU A 129 -4.97 -24.33 8.57
CA LEU A 129 -3.69 -23.97 7.95
C LEU A 129 -2.59 -23.67 8.97
N ARG A 130 -2.89 -23.58 10.25
CA ARG A 130 -1.91 -23.25 11.29
C ARG A 130 -0.79 -24.30 11.30
N GLY A 131 0.46 -23.83 11.13
CA GLY A 131 1.65 -24.69 11.13
C GLY A 131 1.80 -25.59 9.89
N THR A 132 1.04 -25.34 8.82
CA THR A 132 1.12 -26.15 7.58
C THR A 132 2.12 -25.62 6.56
N ILE A 133 2.55 -24.35 6.70
CA ILE A 133 3.50 -23.72 5.79
C ILE A 133 4.91 -23.86 6.36
N GLU A 134 5.79 -24.48 5.59
CA GLU A 134 7.21 -24.52 5.89
C GLU A 134 7.81 -23.12 5.80
N HIS A 135 8.69 -22.80 6.74
CA HIS A 135 9.37 -21.52 6.80
C HIS A 135 10.81 -21.72 7.29
N GLN A 136 11.65 -20.78 6.93
CA GLN A 136 13.02 -20.65 7.39
C GLN A 136 13.18 -19.34 8.16
N ASP A 137 13.76 -19.44 9.34
CA ASP A 137 14.20 -18.27 10.12
C ASP A 137 15.65 -17.95 9.74
N PHE A 138 15.87 -16.74 9.23
CA PHE A 138 17.18 -16.24 8.82
C PHE A 138 17.86 -15.43 9.94
N GLY A 139 17.18 -15.21 11.07
CA GLY A 139 17.64 -14.31 12.14
C GLY A 139 17.24 -12.85 11.90
N GLU A 140 17.53 -12.00 12.89
CA GLU A 140 17.31 -10.54 12.82
C GLU A 140 15.89 -10.10 12.42
N GLY A 141 14.89 -10.92 12.78
CA GLY A 141 13.49 -10.64 12.45
C GLY A 141 13.11 -10.95 11.00
N LEU A 142 13.96 -11.62 10.23
CA LEU A 142 13.68 -12.09 8.87
C LEU A 142 13.26 -13.56 8.87
N VAL A 143 12.03 -13.81 8.43
CA VAL A 143 11.51 -15.17 8.21
C VAL A 143 11.05 -15.28 6.77
N GLY A 144 11.33 -16.41 6.12
CA GLY A 144 10.93 -16.65 4.74
C GLY A 144 10.18 -17.96 4.53
N THR A 145 9.43 -17.99 3.45
CA THR A 145 8.80 -19.18 2.86
C THR A 145 9.26 -19.28 1.41
N ASP A 146 8.82 -20.30 0.69
CA ASP A 146 9.06 -20.41 -0.77
C ASP A 146 8.43 -19.26 -1.59
N HIS A 147 7.57 -18.43 -0.98
CA HIS A 147 6.76 -17.43 -1.70
C HIS A 147 6.88 -16.01 -1.17
N ALA A 148 7.27 -15.82 0.09
CA ALA A 148 7.29 -14.52 0.72
C ALA A 148 8.33 -14.44 1.84
N LEU A 149 8.85 -13.23 2.04
CA LEU A 149 9.70 -12.84 3.15
C LEU A 149 8.90 -11.94 4.10
N PHE A 150 9.10 -12.14 5.40
CA PHE A 150 8.49 -11.39 6.48
C PHE A 150 9.61 -10.75 7.28
N VAL A 151 9.60 -9.41 7.31
CA VAL A 151 10.59 -8.61 8.06
C VAL A 151 9.87 -7.97 9.23
N ALA A 152 10.32 -8.29 10.45
CA ALA A 152 9.90 -7.58 11.64
C ALA A 152 10.52 -6.18 11.65
N LEU A 153 9.70 -5.17 11.87
CA LEU A 153 10.16 -3.79 12.05
C LEU A 153 10.16 -3.45 13.53
N GLU A 154 11.25 -2.85 14.00
CA GLU A 154 11.30 -2.25 15.32
C GLU A 154 10.65 -0.86 15.33
N GLU A 155 10.31 -0.37 16.52
CA GLU A 155 10.00 1.05 16.71
C GLU A 155 11.31 1.86 16.62
N PRO A 156 11.39 2.94 15.84
CA PRO A 156 10.29 3.78 15.36
C PRO A 156 9.85 3.56 13.89
N ASP A 157 10.44 2.63 13.15
CA ASP A 157 10.19 2.47 11.72
C ASP A 157 8.80 1.92 11.43
N TYR A 158 8.30 1.02 12.29
CA TYR A 158 6.92 0.57 12.22
C TYR A 158 5.92 1.73 12.39
N ASP A 159 6.23 2.68 13.28
CA ASP A 159 5.45 3.90 13.49
C ASP A 159 5.35 4.79 12.24
N LEU A 160 6.41 4.81 11.41
CA LEU A 160 6.41 5.53 10.13
C LEU A 160 5.52 4.85 9.10
N VAL A 161 5.54 3.52 9.04
CA VAL A 161 4.67 2.71 8.19
C VAL A 161 3.20 3.00 8.50
N ARG A 162 2.81 2.94 9.78
CA ARG A 162 1.44 3.22 10.24
C ARG A 162 0.94 4.63 9.91
N LYS A 163 1.85 5.60 9.82
CA LYS A 163 1.57 6.99 9.44
C LYS A 163 1.60 7.22 7.91
N GLY A 164 1.86 6.18 7.12
CA GLY A 164 1.95 6.25 5.65
C GLY A 164 3.19 7.00 5.17
N LYS A 165 4.22 7.07 6.00
CA LYS A 165 5.47 7.80 5.74
C LYS A 165 6.61 6.82 5.49
N VAL A 166 6.44 5.94 4.51
CA VAL A 166 7.36 4.81 4.34
C VAL A 166 8.61 5.23 3.58
N PRO A 167 9.81 5.04 4.15
CA PRO A 167 11.06 5.32 3.47
C PRO A 167 11.44 4.18 2.51
N ILE A 168 10.86 4.12 1.31
CA ILE A 168 11.15 3.07 0.30
C ILE A 168 12.39 3.31 -0.57
N GLY A 169 13.20 4.32 -0.25
CA GLY A 169 14.43 4.61 -1.00
C GLY A 169 15.59 3.70 -0.57
N PRO A 170 16.52 3.32 -1.47
CA PRO A 170 17.68 2.47 -1.17
C PRO A 170 18.53 2.89 0.03
N GLN A 171 18.63 4.19 0.30
CA GLN A 171 19.38 4.75 1.43
C GLN A 171 18.56 4.88 2.73
N ARG A 172 17.31 4.42 2.75
CA ARG A 172 16.40 4.61 3.90
C ARG A 172 15.48 3.41 4.17
N CYS A 173 15.45 2.42 3.27
CA CYS A 173 14.61 1.24 3.41
C CYS A 173 15.33 0.18 4.25
N GLU A 174 15.10 0.19 5.56
CA GLU A 174 15.73 -0.76 6.48
C GLU A 174 15.30 -2.21 6.20
N SER A 175 14.02 -2.44 5.90
CA SER A 175 13.55 -3.78 5.51
C SER A 175 14.18 -4.28 4.20
N CYS A 176 14.49 -3.37 3.28
CA CYS A 176 15.23 -3.73 2.07
C CYS A 176 16.67 -4.13 2.41
N ALA A 177 17.32 -3.39 3.31
CA ALA A 177 18.69 -3.69 3.74
C ALA A 177 18.77 -5.08 4.36
N VAL A 178 17.88 -5.42 5.31
CA VAL A 178 17.83 -6.75 5.93
C VAL A 178 17.72 -7.87 4.89
N VAL A 179 16.84 -7.73 3.90
CA VAL A 179 16.68 -8.72 2.83
C VAL A 179 17.90 -8.78 1.91
N LEU A 180 18.46 -7.63 1.54
CA LEU A 180 19.58 -7.57 0.60
C LEU A 180 20.90 -8.02 1.23
N GLU A 181 21.11 -7.80 2.53
CA GLU A 181 22.27 -8.29 3.27
C GLU A 181 22.27 -9.83 3.36
N GLU A 182 21.11 -10.46 3.58
CA GLU A 182 20.99 -11.92 3.66
C GLU A 182 21.17 -12.60 2.30
N PHE A 183 20.49 -12.09 1.26
CA PHE A 183 20.42 -12.79 -0.04
C PHE A 183 21.35 -12.22 -1.11
N GLY A 184 21.88 -11.01 -0.93
CA GLY A 184 22.72 -10.32 -1.90
C GLY A 184 21.98 -9.87 -3.16
N ASP A 185 22.73 -9.73 -4.25
CA ASP A 185 22.24 -9.21 -5.54
C ASP A 185 21.49 -10.26 -6.38
N VAL A 186 20.38 -10.78 -5.85
CA VAL A 186 19.59 -11.84 -6.48
C VAL A 186 18.21 -11.39 -6.93
N PHE A 187 17.72 -10.25 -6.46
CA PHE A 187 16.38 -9.73 -6.75
C PHE A 187 16.38 -8.73 -7.90
N ASP A 188 15.38 -8.84 -8.77
CA ASP A 188 15.08 -7.80 -9.77
C ASP A 188 14.19 -6.70 -9.17
N HIS A 189 13.29 -7.04 -8.25
CA HIS A 189 12.39 -6.11 -7.56
C HIS A 189 12.16 -6.53 -6.11
N LEU A 190 11.99 -5.55 -5.23
CA LEU A 190 11.49 -5.77 -3.88
C LEU A 190 10.08 -5.19 -3.76
N PHE A 191 9.11 -6.03 -3.39
CA PHE A 191 7.73 -5.61 -3.14
C PHE A 191 7.50 -5.55 -1.63
N ILE A 192 7.28 -4.34 -1.13
CA ILE A 192 7.04 -4.10 0.29
C ILE A 192 5.55 -3.94 0.51
N VAL A 193 4.98 -4.90 1.25
CA VAL A 193 3.56 -4.91 1.62
C VAL A 193 3.50 -4.78 3.14
N PRO A 194 2.96 -3.68 3.68
CA PRO A 194 2.74 -3.56 5.11
C PRO A 194 1.64 -4.52 5.57
N ASP A 195 1.70 -4.86 6.84
CA ASP A 195 0.65 -5.61 7.51
C ASP A 195 -0.67 -4.82 7.62
N GLU A 196 -0.59 -3.48 7.65
CA GLU A 196 -1.72 -2.56 7.68
C GLU A 196 -1.80 -1.67 6.43
N SER A 197 -3.00 -1.40 5.94
CA SER A 197 -3.15 -0.58 4.74
C SER A 197 -2.89 0.91 5.02
N THR A 198 -1.94 1.51 4.29
CA THR A 198 -1.46 2.87 4.60
C THR A 198 -0.88 3.60 3.39
N GLY A 199 -1.41 4.78 3.09
CA GLY A 199 -0.95 5.60 1.97
C GLY A 199 -1.40 5.11 0.59
N GLY A 200 -0.73 5.61 -0.45
CA GLY A 200 -0.91 5.17 -1.84
C GLY A 200 0.29 4.34 -2.31
N PRO A 201 0.14 3.58 -3.41
CA PRO A 201 1.24 2.81 -3.98
C PRO A 201 2.35 3.72 -4.50
N GLY A 202 3.55 3.17 -4.65
CA GLY A 202 4.68 3.93 -5.14
C GLY A 202 5.81 3.06 -5.66
N TYR A 203 6.49 3.54 -6.70
CA TYR A 203 7.65 2.90 -7.28
C TYR A 203 8.90 3.75 -7.04
N TYR A 204 9.91 3.15 -6.43
CA TYR A 204 11.24 3.74 -6.33
C TYR A 204 12.16 3.08 -7.34
N ARG A 205 12.59 3.85 -8.33
CA ARG A 205 13.53 3.40 -9.36
C ARG A 205 14.95 3.30 -8.80
N VAL A 206 15.63 2.18 -9.04
CA VAL A 206 17.01 1.93 -8.58
C VAL A 206 17.98 1.97 -9.77
N SER A 207 17.79 1.08 -10.74
CA SER A 207 18.69 0.92 -11.88
C SER A 207 17.93 0.43 -13.12
N ASP A 208 18.10 1.14 -14.24
CA ASP A 208 17.52 0.77 -15.53
C ASP A 208 18.63 0.28 -16.47
N ASN A 209 19.10 -0.95 -16.30
CA ASN A 209 20.15 -1.55 -17.13
C ASN A 209 19.61 -2.51 -18.20
N ILE A 210 18.32 -2.43 -18.51
CA ILE A 210 17.71 -3.19 -19.60
C ILE A 210 17.61 -2.29 -20.82
N GLN A 211 18.33 -2.66 -21.88
CA GLN A 211 18.29 -1.94 -23.15
C GLN A 211 16.92 -2.05 -23.80
N GLY A 212 16.49 -0.99 -24.49
CA GLY A 212 15.20 -0.93 -25.19
C GLY A 212 14.02 -0.53 -24.32
N ILE A 213 14.18 -0.48 -22.99
CA ILE A 213 13.21 0.18 -22.10
C ILE A 213 13.43 1.71 -22.19
N LEU A 214 12.35 2.48 -22.07
CA LEU A 214 12.32 3.94 -22.31
C LEU A 214 13.37 4.76 -21.54
N THR A 215 13.88 4.22 -20.43
CA THR A 215 14.95 4.81 -19.64
C THR A 215 16.12 3.82 -19.53
N TYR A 216 17.36 4.31 -19.62
CA TYR A 216 18.57 3.51 -19.41
C TYR A 216 19.63 4.29 -18.63
N GLY A 217 20.02 3.75 -17.47
CA GLY A 217 20.99 4.38 -16.55
C GLY A 217 20.63 4.18 -15.08
N ASP A 218 21.42 4.78 -14.19
CA ASP A 218 21.22 4.72 -12.74
C ASP A 218 20.70 6.06 -12.22
N MET A 219 19.47 6.08 -11.71
CA MET A 219 18.83 7.31 -11.22
C MET A 219 19.51 7.87 -9.96
N ILE A 220 20.02 6.98 -9.11
CA ILE A 220 20.58 7.36 -7.81
C ILE A 220 22.00 7.88 -8.02
N CYS A 221 22.77 7.18 -8.85
CA CYS A 221 24.13 7.54 -9.20
C CYS A 221 24.22 8.59 -10.31
N ARG A 222 23.08 8.94 -10.93
CA ARG A 222 22.94 9.94 -12.00
C ARG A 222 23.83 9.65 -13.21
N THR A 223 23.73 8.44 -13.75
CA THR A 223 24.44 8.01 -14.95
C THR A 223 23.47 7.69 -16.08
N GLY A 224 23.98 7.57 -17.31
CA GLY A 224 23.17 7.38 -18.52
C GLY A 224 22.15 8.52 -18.68
N MET A 225 20.91 8.17 -19.01
CA MET A 225 19.81 9.14 -19.17
C MET A 225 19.53 9.99 -17.94
N TRP A 226 19.85 9.47 -16.74
CA TRP A 226 19.60 10.19 -15.49
C TRP A 226 20.69 11.21 -15.13
N GLY A 227 21.80 11.23 -15.89
CA GLY A 227 22.87 12.21 -15.75
C GLY A 227 22.53 13.58 -16.33
N GLY A 228 21.46 13.70 -17.11
CA GLY A 228 21.06 14.96 -17.78
C GLY A 228 21.99 15.35 -18.93
N THR A 229 22.78 14.41 -19.45
CA THR A 229 23.65 14.59 -20.61
C THR A 229 23.08 13.92 -21.87
N TRP A 230 21.95 13.23 -21.76
CA TRP A 230 21.31 12.46 -22.82
C TRP A 230 19.90 13.00 -23.04
N ASP A 231 19.83 14.21 -23.59
CA ASP A 231 18.59 14.94 -23.79
C ASP A 231 18.05 14.75 -25.22
N ASP A 232 18.93 14.42 -26.18
CA ASP A 232 18.56 14.19 -27.58
C ASP A 232 18.62 12.70 -27.95
N PRO A 233 17.79 12.23 -28.91
CA PRO A 233 17.80 10.81 -29.31
C PRO A 233 19.12 10.27 -29.83
N GLU A 234 20.00 11.13 -30.33
CA GLU A 234 21.34 10.76 -30.80
C GLU A 234 22.31 10.46 -29.63
N ASP A 235 21.98 10.89 -28.41
CA ASP A 235 22.79 10.66 -27.20
C ASP A 235 22.55 9.29 -26.56
N TYR A 236 21.55 8.51 -27.01
CA TYR A 236 21.23 7.18 -26.47
C TYR A 236 22.31 6.14 -26.81
N VAL A 237 23.47 6.24 -26.14
CA VAL A 237 24.63 5.37 -26.34
C VAL A 237 24.76 4.41 -25.16
N TYR A 238 24.12 3.24 -25.25
CA TYR A 238 24.13 2.25 -24.15
C TYR A 238 25.52 1.74 -23.74
N GLU A 239 26.55 1.95 -24.57
CA GLU A 239 27.92 1.53 -24.32
C GLU A 239 28.61 2.39 -23.26
N GLY A 240 29.27 1.73 -22.30
CA GLY A 240 30.11 2.41 -21.29
C GLY A 240 29.33 3.14 -20.19
N VAL A 241 28.02 2.94 -20.08
CA VAL A 241 27.24 3.45 -18.94
C VAL A 241 27.67 2.74 -17.67
N GLU A 242 28.20 3.50 -16.73
CA GLU A 242 28.50 3.01 -15.38
C GLU A 242 27.22 2.93 -14.57
N PHE A 243 26.97 1.78 -13.95
CA PHE A 243 25.88 1.59 -13.00
C PHE A 243 26.48 1.44 -11.62
N GLY A 244 25.80 1.97 -10.60
CA GLY A 244 26.29 1.89 -9.23
C GLY A 244 27.18 3.05 -8.82
N CYS A 245 27.26 3.24 -7.50
CA CYS A 245 28.09 4.24 -6.85
C CYS A 245 28.21 3.91 -5.36
N SER A 246 29.27 4.40 -4.72
CA SER A 246 29.48 4.19 -3.28
C SER A 246 28.34 4.80 -2.46
N GLY A 247 27.83 4.05 -1.48
CA GLY A 247 26.76 4.49 -0.59
C GLY A 247 25.38 4.57 -1.25
N LYS A 248 25.16 3.86 -2.36
CA LYS A 248 23.86 3.81 -3.04
C LYS A 248 22.78 3.18 -2.15
N PHE A 249 23.13 2.16 -1.39
CA PHE A 249 22.25 1.52 -0.40
C PHE A 249 22.69 1.84 1.04
N LEU A 250 21.77 1.64 1.98
CA LEU A 250 21.95 1.92 3.41
C LEU A 250 23.16 1.21 4.01
N ASP A 251 23.41 -0.03 3.57
CA ASP A 251 24.52 -0.89 3.96
C ASP A 251 25.85 -0.56 3.24
N GLY A 252 25.83 0.42 2.34
CA GLY A 252 26.97 0.84 1.53
C GLY A 252 27.26 -0.05 0.32
N ASN A 253 26.52 -1.15 0.14
CA ASN A 253 26.67 -2.04 -1.00
C ASN A 253 25.93 -1.50 -2.23
N ASP A 254 26.06 -2.24 -3.33
CA ASP A 254 25.35 -1.99 -4.56
C ASP A 254 24.81 -3.30 -5.14
N TYR A 255 23.57 -3.22 -5.60
CA TYR A 255 22.76 -4.35 -6.06
C TYR A 255 22.38 -4.06 -7.52
N GLN A 256 23.22 -4.54 -8.44
CA GLN A 256 23.14 -4.24 -9.87
C GLN A 256 21.93 -4.90 -10.53
N ARG A 257 21.47 -6.02 -9.98
CA ARG A 257 20.28 -6.71 -10.45
C ARG A 257 19.00 -5.98 -10.05
N LEU A 258 18.98 -5.37 -8.86
CA LEU A 258 17.79 -4.69 -8.34
C LEU A 258 17.41 -3.47 -9.21
N LYS A 259 16.23 -3.55 -9.84
CA LYS A 259 15.69 -2.53 -10.74
C LYS A 259 14.85 -1.49 -10.01
N GLY A 260 14.09 -1.94 -9.02
CA GLY A 260 13.15 -1.08 -8.31
C GLY A 260 12.65 -1.66 -7.00
N ILE A 261 12.17 -0.76 -6.14
CA ILE A 261 11.49 -1.07 -4.89
C ILE A 261 10.05 -0.58 -5.03
N VAL A 262 9.09 -1.48 -4.86
CA VAL A 262 7.67 -1.21 -5.00
C VAL A 262 7.04 -1.17 -3.61
N TRP A 263 6.43 -0.05 -3.29
CA TRP A 263 5.54 0.11 -2.15
C TRP A 263 4.12 -0.27 -2.56
N ALA A 264 3.63 -1.37 -2.00
CA ALA A 264 2.26 -1.83 -2.18
C ALA A 264 1.53 -1.65 -0.84
N PRO A 265 0.88 -0.50 -0.59
CA PRO A 265 0.32 -0.07 0.71
C PRO A 265 -0.86 -0.91 1.21
N SER A 266 -1.17 -2.01 0.53
CA SER A 266 -2.33 -2.82 0.82
C SER A 266 -2.05 -4.26 0.38
N PRO A 267 -2.46 -5.25 1.19
CA PRO A 267 -2.45 -6.66 0.78
C PRO A 267 -3.30 -6.95 -0.47
N SER A 268 -4.21 -6.04 -0.85
CA SER A 268 -4.96 -6.15 -2.11
C SER A 268 -4.10 -5.98 -3.36
N LEU A 269 -2.87 -5.45 -3.22
CA LEU A 269 -1.96 -5.13 -4.33
C LEU A 269 -2.60 -4.24 -5.41
N SER A 270 -3.66 -3.50 -5.05
CA SER A 270 -4.31 -2.56 -5.96
C SER A 270 -3.32 -1.50 -6.41
N GLY A 271 -3.21 -1.30 -7.73
CA GLY A 271 -2.22 -0.38 -8.31
C GLY A 271 -0.84 -1.00 -8.55
N LEU A 272 -0.61 -2.28 -8.25
CA LEU A 272 0.67 -2.92 -8.52
C LEU A 272 1.07 -2.84 -10.01
N ASN A 273 0.12 -3.07 -10.90
CA ASN A 273 0.35 -2.95 -12.35
C ASN A 273 0.74 -1.51 -12.75
N HIS A 274 0.21 -0.51 -12.04
CA HIS A 274 0.60 0.89 -12.21
C HIS A 274 2.07 1.05 -11.78
N GLU A 275 2.43 0.65 -10.57
CA GLU A 275 3.83 0.80 -10.10
C GLU A 275 4.85 0.03 -10.95
N MET A 276 4.49 -1.15 -11.45
CA MET A 276 5.33 -1.89 -12.40
C MET A 276 5.43 -1.20 -13.77
N GLY A 277 4.40 -0.44 -14.18
CA GLY A 277 4.43 0.42 -15.35
C GLY A 277 5.55 1.45 -15.29
N HIS A 278 5.81 2.01 -14.10
CA HIS A 278 6.95 2.90 -13.91
C HIS A 278 8.27 2.21 -14.20
N TRP A 279 8.55 1.01 -13.66
CA TRP A 279 9.79 0.27 -13.96
C TRP A 279 10.02 0.14 -15.47
N MET A 280 8.98 -0.21 -16.22
CA MET A 280 9.01 -0.38 -17.67
C MET A 280 9.16 0.94 -18.46
N GLY A 281 9.56 2.02 -17.78
CA GLY A 281 9.94 3.29 -18.38
C GLY A 281 8.76 4.22 -18.64
N MET A 282 7.56 3.92 -18.16
CA MET A 282 6.39 4.80 -18.31
C MET A 282 6.38 5.89 -17.24
N GLY A 283 5.99 7.11 -17.63
CA GLY A 283 5.84 8.21 -16.68
C GLY A 283 7.12 8.80 -16.07
N PRO A 284 8.36 8.66 -16.61
CA PRO A 284 9.53 9.25 -15.97
C PRO A 284 9.44 10.78 -15.99
N SER A 285 9.65 11.40 -14.83
CA SER A 285 9.49 12.85 -14.67
C SER A 285 10.54 13.71 -15.38
N LYS A 286 11.67 13.12 -15.78
CA LYS A 286 12.83 13.82 -16.34
C LYS A 286 13.12 13.52 -17.80
N ALA A 287 12.48 12.50 -18.39
CA ALA A 287 12.70 12.15 -19.78
C ALA A 287 11.48 12.57 -20.60
N ASP A 288 11.66 13.54 -21.50
CA ASP A 288 10.67 13.87 -22.53
C ASP A 288 10.78 12.80 -23.63
N PHE A 289 10.16 11.64 -23.39
CA PHE A 289 10.12 10.51 -24.33
C PHE A 289 8.75 10.47 -25.07
N PRO A 290 8.70 10.17 -26.40
CA PRO A 290 9.81 9.79 -27.29
C PRO A 290 10.65 10.95 -27.85
N GLY A 291 10.39 12.19 -27.46
CA GLY A 291 11.23 13.32 -27.84
C GLY A 291 10.79 14.64 -27.23
N SER A 292 11.65 15.66 -27.37
CA SER A 292 11.41 17.00 -26.84
C SER A 292 10.11 17.61 -27.40
N GLY A 293 9.21 18.01 -26.50
CA GLY A 293 7.90 18.58 -26.87
C GLY A 293 6.81 17.57 -27.29
N VAL A 294 7.13 16.26 -27.30
CA VAL A 294 6.18 15.16 -27.52
C VAL A 294 6.18 14.28 -26.27
N SER A 295 5.77 14.84 -25.14
CA SER A 295 5.67 14.06 -23.89
C SER A 295 4.35 13.31 -23.87
N TRP A 296 4.40 11.98 -23.85
CA TRP A 296 3.27 11.16 -23.44
C TRP A 296 3.05 11.20 -21.93
N ASN A 297 4.00 11.72 -21.16
CA ASN A 297 3.83 11.90 -19.73
C ASN A 297 2.82 13.01 -19.48
N SER A 298 1.88 12.71 -18.60
CA SER A 298 0.89 13.63 -18.09
C SER A 298 1.56 14.80 -17.35
N GLU A 299 0.81 15.89 -17.16
CA GLU A 299 1.27 17.07 -16.43
C GLU A 299 1.80 16.74 -15.02
N ASP A 300 1.30 15.66 -14.40
CA ASP A 300 1.76 15.21 -13.08
C ASP A 300 3.10 14.47 -13.09
N ARG A 301 3.66 14.22 -14.28
CA ARG A 301 4.96 13.56 -14.49
C ARG A 301 5.06 12.17 -13.86
N MET A 302 3.93 11.51 -13.65
CA MET A 302 3.83 10.14 -13.14
C MET A 302 2.94 9.27 -14.04
N HIS A 303 1.96 9.84 -14.74
CA HIS A 303 1.04 9.09 -15.59
C HIS A 303 1.32 9.28 -17.08
N ILE A 304 0.71 8.45 -17.92
CA ILE A 304 0.52 8.73 -19.36
C ILE A 304 -0.65 9.73 -19.51
N ASP A 305 -0.53 10.71 -20.40
CA ASP A 305 -1.57 11.72 -20.63
C ASP A 305 -2.86 11.06 -21.13
N SER A 306 -3.95 11.44 -20.48
CA SER A 306 -5.31 10.99 -20.72
C SER A 306 -5.94 11.58 -21.98
N ASN A 307 -5.28 12.56 -22.60
CA ASN A 307 -5.61 13.00 -23.96
C ASN A 307 -5.09 12.03 -25.05
N SER A 308 -4.29 11.02 -24.68
CA SER A 308 -3.92 9.90 -25.52
C SER A 308 -5.05 8.88 -25.60
N THR A 309 -5.11 8.12 -26.69
CA THR A 309 -5.98 6.93 -26.79
C THR A 309 -5.31 5.65 -26.33
N VAL A 310 -4.06 5.72 -25.85
CA VAL A 310 -3.34 4.56 -25.30
C VAL A 310 -4.03 4.10 -24.02
N GLU A 311 -4.40 2.83 -23.97
CA GLU A 311 -4.91 2.14 -22.79
C GLU A 311 -3.74 1.52 -22.01
N SER A 312 -3.67 1.86 -20.72
CA SER A 312 -2.64 1.41 -19.78
C SER A 312 -3.10 1.63 -18.35
N PRO A 313 -2.69 0.77 -17.38
CA PRO A 313 -2.76 1.09 -15.96
C PRO A 313 -2.11 2.43 -15.59
N MET A 314 -1.16 2.91 -16.40
CA MET A 314 -0.46 4.18 -16.22
C MET A 314 -1.20 5.40 -16.75
N SER A 315 -2.29 5.24 -17.51
CA SER A 315 -3.02 6.40 -18.03
C SER A 315 -3.57 7.24 -16.86
N GLY A 316 -3.38 8.55 -16.89
CA GLY A 316 -3.87 9.46 -15.85
C GLY A 316 -5.36 9.74 -16.01
N PRO A 317 -5.96 10.55 -15.12
CA PRO A 317 -7.31 11.05 -15.35
C PRO A 317 -7.32 12.17 -16.40
N PHE A 318 -8.44 12.34 -17.12
CA PHE A 318 -8.63 13.47 -18.03
C PHE A 318 -8.77 14.78 -17.26
N TRP A 319 -7.74 15.63 -17.33
CA TRP A 319 -7.72 16.92 -16.64
C TRP A 319 -8.58 17.94 -17.36
N ASP A 320 -9.20 18.85 -16.60
CA ASP A 320 -9.88 20.01 -17.15
C ASP A 320 -8.88 20.87 -17.95
N PRO A 321 -9.06 21.04 -19.27
CA PRO A 321 -8.07 21.72 -20.12
C PRO A 321 -7.78 23.18 -19.74
N LYS A 322 -8.64 23.82 -18.92
CA LYS A 322 -8.47 25.19 -18.46
C LYS A 322 -7.83 25.26 -17.08
N ARG A 323 -8.10 24.29 -16.21
CA ARG A 323 -7.65 24.30 -14.80
C ARG A 323 -6.44 23.40 -14.56
N GLY A 324 -6.21 22.41 -15.42
CA GLY A 324 -5.18 21.40 -15.24
C GLY A 324 -5.37 20.56 -13.98
N TRP A 325 -4.31 19.87 -13.59
CA TRP A 325 -4.23 19.21 -12.29
C TRP A 325 -4.52 20.19 -11.13
N PRO A 326 -5.27 19.79 -10.08
CA PRO A 326 -5.83 18.46 -9.79
C PRO A 326 -7.30 18.31 -10.21
N HIS A 327 -7.80 19.09 -11.17
CA HIS A 327 -9.23 19.16 -11.50
C HIS A 327 -9.63 18.18 -12.61
N SER A 328 -9.83 16.90 -12.29
CA SER A 328 -10.25 15.89 -13.27
C SER A 328 -11.69 16.07 -13.76
N VAL A 329 -11.92 15.78 -15.04
CA VAL A 329 -13.24 15.68 -15.66
C VAL A 329 -13.89 14.37 -15.21
N LYS A 330 -15.15 14.46 -14.78
CA LYS A 330 -15.91 13.32 -14.27
C LYS A 330 -17.26 13.18 -14.96
N LEU A 331 -17.65 11.95 -15.24
CA LEU A 331 -19.00 11.60 -15.68
C LEU A 331 -19.79 11.01 -14.51
N LYS A 332 -21.07 11.40 -14.42
CA LYS A 332 -22.00 10.80 -13.47
C LYS A 332 -22.43 9.43 -13.99
N GLN A 333 -22.14 8.38 -13.23
CA GLN A 333 -22.58 7.02 -13.49
C GLN A 333 -23.35 6.51 -12.26
N GLY A 334 -24.68 6.44 -12.38
CA GLY A 334 -25.54 6.25 -11.20
C GLY A 334 -25.40 7.42 -10.23
N ASP A 335 -25.13 7.12 -8.96
CA ASP A 335 -24.89 8.12 -7.91
C ASP A 335 -23.42 8.51 -7.75
N ALA A 336 -22.51 7.86 -8.48
CA ALA A 336 -21.07 8.13 -8.41
C ALA A 336 -20.59 9.09 -9.51
N LEU A 337 -19.59 9.90 -9.19
CA LEU A 337 -18.79 10.65 -10.17
C LEU A 337 -17.51 9.86 -10.44
N LYS A 338 -17.36 9.38 -11.68
CA LYS A 338 -16.15 8.64 -12.10
C LYS A 338 -15.31 9.48 -13.03
N GLU A 339 -14.00 9.36 -12.88
CA GLU A 339 -13.04 9.92 -13.82
C GLU A 339 -13.21 9.28 -15.20
N VAL A 340 -12.76 9.99 -16.23
CA VAL A 340 -12.99 9.61 -17.62
C VAL A 340 -11.69 9.31 -18.35
N GLN A 341 -11.82 8.51 -19.41
CA GLN A 341 -10.80 8.25 -20.40
C GLN A 341 -11.35 8.52 -21.80
N ILE A 342 -10.49 8.90 -22.74
CA ILE A 342 -10.83 9.03 -24.16
C ILE A 342 -10.55 7.70 -24.87
N ARG A 343 -11.50 7.22 -25.67
CA ARG A 343 -11.34 6.02 -26.51
C ARG A 343 -11.65 6.30 -27.96
N SER A 344 -10.92 5.64 -28.86
CA SER A 344 -11.28 5.56 -30.27
C SER A 344 -12.53 4.70 -30.48
N ASN A 345 -13.40 5.14 -31.37
CA ASN A 345 -14.53 4.34 -31.86
C ASN A 345 -14.17 3.52 -33.11
N GLY A 346 -12.90 3.52 -33.54
CA GLY A 346 -12.42 2.80 -34.74
C GLY A 346 -12.87 3.40 -36.08
N ASN A 347 -13.67 4.47 -36.07
CA ASN A 347 -14.19 5.16 -37.24
C ASN A 347 -13.67 6.60 -37.35
N GLY A 348 -12.53 6.90 -36.73
CA GLY A 348 -11.96 8.25 -36.67
C GLY A 348 -12.67 9.21 -35.69
N THR A 349 -13.58 8.71 -34.86
CA THR A 349 -14.20 9.49 -33.78
C THR A 349 -13.76 8.98 -32.41
N PHE A 350 -13.86 9.84 -31.40
CA PHE A 350 -13.52 9.50 -30.02
C PHE A 350 -14.75 9.63 -29.11
N LYS A 351 -14.75 8.87 -28.02
CA LYS A 351 -15.75 8.96 -26.95
C LYS A 351 -15.07 9.10 -25.60
N MET A 352 -15.70 9.86 -24.71
CA MET A 352 -15.35 9.84 -23.29
C MET A 352 -16.13 8.71 -22.62
N VAL A 353 -15.43 7.87 -21.88
CA VAL A 353 -16.02 6.77 -21.10
C VAL A 353 -15.61 6.87 -19.64
N PRO A 354 -16.46 6.45 -18.69
CA PRO A 354 -16.04 6.27 -17.30
C PRO A 354 -14.91 5.25 -17.21
N ARG A 355 -13.91 5.53 -16.38
CA ARG A 355 -12.80 4.60 -16.11
C ARG A 355 -13.30 3.37 -15.33
N SER A 356 -12.78 2.19 -15.66
CA SER A 356 -13.07 0.92 -14.96
C SER A 356 -11.86 -0.02 -14.91
N SER A 357 -11.88 -0.98 -13.97
CA SER A 357 -10.83 -2.00 -13.78
C SER A 357 -10.64 -2.90 -15.00
N ASP A 358 -11.69 -3.14 -15.78
CA ASP A 358 -11.63 -3.91 -17.04
C ASP A 358 -10.69 -3.28 -18.10
N GLN A 359 -10.16 -2.09 -17.81
CA GLN A 359 -9.32 -1.27 -18.68
C GLN A 359 -7.87 -1.23 -18.19
N GLU A 360 -7.51 -2.02 -17.18
CA GLU A 360 -6.14 -2.18 -16.67
C GLU A 360 -5.32 -3.17 -17.51
N ILE A 361 -5.29 -2.93 -18.82
CA ILE A 361 -4.50 -3.67 -19.80
C ILE A 361 -3.47 -2.74 -20.45
N PHE A 362 -2.32 -3.27 -20.84
CA PHE A 362 -1.34 -2.53 -21.64
C PHE A 362 -1.64 -2.74 -23.12
N ASP A 363 -1.81 -1.65 -23.86
CA ASP A 363 -1.92 -1.70 -25.32
C ASP A 363 -0.67 -2.31 -25.97
N ASP A 364 -0.87 -2.96 -27.12
CA ASP A 364 0.15 -3.62 -27.92
C ASP A 364 1.36 -2.72 -28.23
N ILE A 365 1.12 -1.42 -28.48
CA ILE A 365 2.19 -0.45 -28.72
C ILE A 365 3.14 -0.33 -27.53
N LEU A 366 2.62 -0.35 -26.30
CA LEU A 366 3.44 -0.32 -25.09
C LEU A 366 4.20 -1.64 -24.95
N LEU A 367 3.54 -2.77 -25.16
CA LEU A 367 4.18 -4.08 -25.11
C LEU A 367 5.29 -4.21 -26.15
N TYR A 368 5.13 -3.64 -27.34
CA TYR A 368 6.18 -3.58 -28.37
C TYR A 368 7.34 -2.68 -27.98
N MET A 369 7.05 -1.47 -27.49
CA MET A 369 8.08 -0.54 -27.02
C MET A 369 8.90 -1.15 -25.87
N MET A 370 8.27 -1.97 -25.03
CA MET A 370 8.93 -2.69 -23.95
C MET A 370 9.65 -3.97 -24.40
N GLY A 371 9.57 -4.33 -25.68
CA GLY A 371 10.20 -5.54 -26.25
C GLY A 371 9.50 -6.86 -25.94
N PHE A 372 8.28 -6.83 -25.38
CA PHE A 372 7.47 -8.02 -25.10
C PHE A 372 6.68 -8.50 -26.32
N LEU A 373 6.30 -7.57 -27.21
CA LEU A 373 5.74 -7.89 -28.51
C LEU A 373 6.73 -7.55 -29.61
N PRO A 374 6.91 -8.41 -30.64
CA PRO A 374 7.65 -8.03 -31.83
C PRO A 374 6.81 -7.07 -32.71
N ALA A 375 7.48 -6.28 -33.54
CA ALA A 375 6.85 -5.23 -34.36
C ALA A 375 5.71 -5.73 -35.26
N ASP A 376 5.77 -6.98 -35.72
CA ASP A 376 4.75 -7.60 -36.58
C ASP A 376 3.50 -8.06 -35.81
N LYS A 377 3.53 -7.98 -34.47
CA LYS A 377 2.44 -8.37 -33.59
C LYS A 377 1.77 -7.20 -32.89
N ALA A 378 2.37 -6.01 -32.90
CA ALA A 378 1.72 -4.83 -32.36
C ALA A 378 0.72 -4.24 -33.36
N GLN A 379 -0.56 -4.20 -33.00
CA GLN A 379 -1.66 -3.69 -33.85
C GLN A 379 -2.11 -2.29 -33.49
#